data_AF-X1HTH7-F1
#
_entry.id   AF-X1HTH7-F1
#
_cell.length_a   1.000
_cell.length_b   1.000
_cell.length_c   1.000
_cell.angle_alpha   90.00
_cell.angle_beta   90.00
_cell.angle_gamma   90.00
#
_symmetry.space_group_name_H-M   'P 1'
#
loop_
_entity.id
_entity.type
_entity.pdbx_description
1 polymer ?
#
loop_
_entity_poly.entity_id
_entity_poly.type
_entity_poly.pdbx_seq_one_letter_code
_entity_poly.pdbx_strand_id
1 'polypeptide(L)'
;MEKSLSKNRKRKRKRIIIAAAAIIILVIVIWMSFKDDKQITYSTVVAERTNLIQEISATGRVEAIKSIDLAFENSGRVARTYVIIGDKVYSGQVLVVLENSEEIAQIAQAEATLAKDQAKLAELKKGVRLEEIQVQEVKVTNAEAALEDAERKLIDELRDAYTKADDAVRNKAD
;
A
#
# COMPACT_ATOMS: atom_id res chain seq x y z
N MET A 1 54.80 101.62 103.37
CA MET A 1 54.52 102.57 102.29
C MET A 1 54.48 101.82 100.96
N GLU A 2 53.26 101.68 100.42
CA GLU A 2 52.82 101.61 99.00
C GLU A 2 53.56 100.84 97.87
N LYS A 3 52.70 100.16 97.08
CA LYS A 3 52.72 99.85 95.63
C LYS A 3 53.52 98.63 95.14
N SER A 4 53.14 97.88 94.10
CA SER A 4 51.87 97.57 93.41
C SER A 4 52.19 96.56 92.29
N LEU A 5 51.37 95.52 92.15
CA LEU A 5 51.07 94.61 91.02
C LEU A 5 51.73 94.83 89.62
N SER A 6 52.18 93.72 88.97
CA SER A 6 51.89 93.33 87.55
C SER A 6 53.02 92.53 86.85
N LYS A 7 52.81 91.23 86.50
CA LYS A 7 53.34 90.60 85.25
C LYS A 7 52.82 89.19 84.89
N ASN A 8 51.52 88.88 85.03
CA ASN A 8 50.96 87.54 84.71
C ASN A 8 50.29 87.43 83.29
N ARG A 9 50.92 88.00 82.25
CA ARG A 9 50.42 87.95 80.84
C ARG A 9 51.24 87.07 79.88
N LYS A 10 52.50 86.73 80.19
CA LYS A 10 53.37 85.92 79.28
C LYS A 10 53.12 84.41 79.32
N ARG A 11 52.65 83.83 80.44
CA ARG A 11 52.31 82.39 80.55
C ARG A 11 50.97 82.04 79.88
N LYS A 12 50.00 82.98 79.82
CA LYS A 12 48.69 82.76 79.18
C LYS A 12 48.78 82.63 77.64
N ARG A 13 49.63 83.41 76.97
CA ARG A 13 49.85 83.31 75.51
C ARG A 13 50.51 81.99 75.08
N LYS A 14 51.49 81.48 75.85
CA LYS A 14 52.12 80.17 75.57
C LYS A 14 51.13 79.00 75.73
N ARG A 15 50.21 79.06 76.71
CA ARG A 15 49.16 78.06 76.87
C ARG A 15 48.13 78.05 75.74
N ILE A 16 47.81 79.23 75.16
CA ILE A 16 46.91 79.33 74.01
C ILE A 16 47.55 78.71 72.75
N ILE A 17 48.85 78.92 72.52
CA ILE A 17 49.57 78.33 71.38
C ILE A 17 49.65 76.80 71.52
N ILE A 18 49.91 76.28 72.72
CA ILE A 18 49.93 74.83 72.97
C ILE A 18 48.53 74.21 72.79
N ALA A 19 47.48 74.89 73.24
CA ALA A 19 46.11 74.43 73.04
C ALA A 19 45.70 74.43 71.56
N ALA A 20 46.08 75.46 70.79
CA ALA A 20 45.83 75.51 69.35
C ALA A 20 46.60 74.42 68.58
N ALA A 21 47.87 74.18 68.94
CA ALA A 21 48.66 73.09 68.35
C ALA A 21 48.06 71.72 68.69
N ALA A 22 47.58 71.52 69.93
CA ALA A 22 46.91 70.28 70.32
C ALA A 22 45.62 70.08 69.52
N ILE A 23 44.82 71.12 69.30
CA ILE A 23 43.59 71.05 68.48
C ILE A 23 43.93 70.74 67.02
N ILE A 24 44.96 71.36 66.45
CA ILE A 24 45.39 71.10 65.06
C ILE A 24 45.86 69.65 64.91
N ILE A 25 46.63 69.14 65.87
CA ILE A 25 47.06 67.73 65.89
C ILE A 25 45.84 66.82 66.01
N LEU A 26 44.86 67.16 66.86
CA LEU A 26 43.62 66.40 67.01
C LEU A 26 42.82 66.35 65.70
N VAL A 27 42.72 67.47 64.99
CA VAL A 27 42.06 67.54 63.67
C VAL A 27 42.80 66.72 62.62
N ILE A 28 44.13 66.74 62.60
CA ILE A 28 44.94 65.96 61.67
C ILE A 28 44.78 64.46 61.94
N VAL A 29 44.77 64.04 63.22
CA VAL A 29 44.56 62.64 63.61
C VAL A 29 43.15 62.15 63.25
N ILE A 30 42.14 63.00 63.47
CA ILE A 30 40.76 62.70 63.05
C ILE A 30 40.69 62.60 61.52
N TRP A 31 41.31 63.53 60.78
CA TRP A 31 41.28 63.51 59.32
C TRP A 31 42.03 62.31 58.72
N MET A 32 43.16 61.90 59.31
CA MET A 32 43.86 60.66 58.93
C MET A 32 43.05 59.41 59.24
N SER A 33 42.25 59.41 60.32
CA SER A 33 41.45 58.25 60.73
C SER A 33 40.19 58.05 59.90
N PHE A 34 39.74 59.06 59.16
CA PHE A 34 38.56 58.98 58.27
C PHE A 34 38.94 58.68 56.80
N LYS A 35 40.22 58.46 56.50
CA LYS A 35 40.67 58.05 55.16
C LYS A 35 40.51 56.54 54.99
N ASP A 36 39.27 56.09 54.90
CA ASP A 36 38.92 54.71 54.57
C ASP A 36 39.19 54.45 53.08
N ASP A 37 40.36 53.91 52.74
CA ASP A 37 40.62 53.28 51.44
C ASP A 37 39.87 51.95 51.39
N LYS A 38 38.56 52.01 51.10
CA LYS A 38 37.76 50.82 50.77
C LYS A 38 38.22 50.28 49.42
N GLN A 39 39.22 49.40 49.46
CA GLN A 39 39.61 48.64 48.27
C GLN A 39 38.48 47.68 47.89
N ILE A 40 37.73 48.08 46.86
CA ILE A 40 36.65 47.27 46.29
C ILE A 40 37.29 46.01 45.71
N THR A 41 37.13 44.89 46.41
CA THR A 41 37.64 43.60 45.94
C THR A 41 36.65 43.01 44.95
N TYR A 42 37.04 42.94 43.68
CA TYR A 42 36.25 42.30 42.64
C TYR A 42 36.57 40.81 42.61
N SER A 43 35.56 39.96 42.76
CA SER A 43 35.69 38.53 42.51
C SER A 43 35.51 38.29 41.02
N THR A 44 36.59 37.96 40.32
CA THR A 44 36.56 37.61 38.90
C THR A 44 36.73 36.10 38.72
N VAL A 45 36.11 35.57 37.67
CA VAL A 45 36.33 34.20 37.18
C VAL A 45 36.86 34.28 35.76
N VAL A 46 37.83 33.45 35.43
CA VAL A 46 38.39 33.35 34.07
C VAL A 46 37.37 32.64 33.18
N ALA A 47 36.96 33.29 32.10
CA ALA A 47 36.05 32.70 31.13
C ALA A 47 36.81 31.70 30.25
N GLU A 48 36.45 30.42 30.34
CA GLU A 48 36.98 29.37 29.48
C GLU A 48 36.02 29.12 28.31
N ARG A 49 36.57 28.97 27.10
CA ARG A 49 35.80 28.57 25.92
C ARG A 49 35.59 27.07 25.97
N THR A 50 34.37 26.66 26.30
CA THR A 50 33.93 25.27 26.19
C THR A 50 32.80 25.14 25.17
N ASN A 51 32.62 23.94 24.63
CA ASN A 51 31.53 23.65 23.70
C ASN A 51 30.23 23.45 24.51
N LEU A 52 29.29 24.39 24.37
CA LEU A 52 27.94 24.26 24.92
C LEU A 52 27.10 23.38 24.00
N ILE A 53 26.79 22.17 24.44
CA ILE A 53 25.85 21.28 23.75
C ILE A 53 24.45 21.65 24.25
N GLN A 54 23.68 22.36 23.43
CA GLN A 54 22.28 22.66 23.70
C GLN A 54 21.41 21.53 23.15
N GLU A 55 21.01 20.61 24.02
CA GLU A 55 20.08 19.53 23.67
C GLU A 55 18.64 20.06 23.64
N ILE A 56 18.03 20.06 22.46
CA ILE A 56 16.62 20.43 22.29
C ILE A 56 15.81 19.14 22.28
N SER A 57 15.04 18.90 23.34
CA SER A 57 14.09 17.80 23.41
C SER A 57 12.78 18.20 22.71
N ALA A 58 12.42 17.49 21.65
CA ALA A 58 11.14 17.64 20.97
C ALA A 58 10.30 16.38 21.16
N THR A 59 9.04 16.55 21.55
CA THR A 59 8.09 15.45 21.71
C THR A 59 7.25 15.34 20.44
N GLY A 60 7.25 14.15 19.83
CA GLY A 60 6.43 13.83 18.67
C GLY A 60 5.55 12.61 18.94
N ARG A 61 4.44 12.50 18.21
CA ARG A 61 3.59 11.30 18.22
C ARG A 61 3.93 10.44 17.00
N VAL A 62 4.09 9.14 17.23
CA VAL A 62 4.23 8.18 16.13
C VAL A 62 2.84 7.81 15.64
N GLU A 63 2.62 7.93 14.33
CA GLU A 63 1.39 7.53 13.66
C GLU A 63 1.69 6.48 12.59
N ALA A 64 0.69 5.64 12.31
CA ALA A 64 0.81 4.62 11.28
C ALA A 64 0.93 5.30 9.90
N ILE A 65 1.89 4.84 9.09
CA ILE A 65 2.11 5.39 7.73
C ILE A 65 0.86 5.16 6.85
N LYS A 66 0.15 4.04 7.04
CA LYS A 66 -1.10 3.70 6.36
C LYS A 66 -1.99 2.90 7.30
N SER A 67 -3.28 3.23 7.33
CA SER A 67 -4.33 2.45 8.00
C SER A 67 -5.43 2.21 6.98
N ILE A 68 -5.87 0.97 6.84
CA ILE A 68 -6.88 0.57 5.85
C ILE A 68 -7.88 -0.36 6.55
N ASP A 69 -9.16 -0.07 6.36
CA ASP A 69 -10.24 -0.96 6.75
C ASP A 69 -10.49 -1.96 5.63
N LEU A 70 -10.40 -3.25 5.94
CA LEU A 70 -10.60 -4.33 4.97
C LEU A 70 -12.06 -4.79 5.00
N ALA A 71 -12.65 -4.91 3.82
CA ALA A 71 -13.99 -5.46 3.62
C ALA A 71 -13.99 -6.44 2.44
N PHE A 72 -14.96 -7.35 2.44
CA PHE A 72 -15.16 -8.23 1.29
C PHE A 72 -15.85 -7.48 0.14
N GLU A 73 -15.50 -7.82 -1.09
CA GLU A 73 -16.16 -7.27 -2.28
C GLU A 73 -17.63 -7.72 -2.38
N ASN A 74 -17.88 -8.97 -1.98
CA ASN A 74 -19.20 -9.59 -1.98
C ASN A 74 -19.68 -9.83 -0.56
N SER A 75 -20.99 -9.74 -0.34
CA SER A 75 -21.61 -10.16 0.91
C SER A 75 -21.61 -11.68 1.01
N GLY A 76 -21.25 -12.22 2.17
CA GLY A 76 -21.28 -13.66 2.41
C GLY A 76 -21.07 -14.02 3.88
N ARG A 77 -21.16 -15.31 4.18
CA ARG A 77 -20.89 -15.86 5.51
C ARG A 77 -19.40 -16.16 5.64
N VAL A 78 -18.79 -15.82 6.77
CA VAL A 78 -17.41 -16.24 7.07
C VAL A 78 -17.39 -17.76 7.29
N ALA A 79 -16.60 -18.46 6.49
CA ALA A 79 -16.35 -19.89 6.66
C ALA A 79 -15.17 -20.15 7.61
N ARG A 80 -14.06 -19.43 7.40
CA ARG A 80 -12.82 -19.62 8.17
C ARG A 80 -12.06 -18.32 8.39
N THR A 81 -11.43 -18.21 9.54
CA THR A 81 -10.52 -17.12 9.92
C THR A 81 -9.14 -17.71 10.22
N TYR A 82 -8.09 -17.12 9.66
CA TYR A 82 -6.71 -17.64 9.73
C TYR A 82 -5.76 -16.78 10.58
N VAL A 83 -6.24 -15.66 11.11
CA VAL A 83 -5.44 -14.71 11.89
C VAL A 83 -6.17 -14.27 13.15
N ILE A 84 -5.42 -13.85 14.16
CA ILE A 84 -5.96 -13.26 15.38
C ILE A 84 -5.53 -11.79 15.52
N ILE A 85 -6.16 -11.09 16.46
CA ILE A 85 -5.87 -9.68 16.73
C ILE A 85 -4.42 -9.55 17.22
N GLY A 86 -3.65 -8.68 16.56
CA GLY A 86 -2.25 -8.41 16.88
C GLY A 86 -1.24 -9.15 16.00
N ASP A 87 -1.70 -10.06 15.13
CA ASP A 87 -0.81 -10.76 14.20
C ASP A 87 -0.20 -9.81 13.16
N LYS A 88 1.08 -10.06 12.84
CA LYS A 88 1.75 -9.43 11.70
C LYS A 88 1.44 -10.23 10.45
N VAL A 89 0.90 -9.57 9.44
CA VAL A 89 0.51 -10.19 8.17
C VAL A 89 1.29 -9.58 7.01
N TYR A 90 1.43 -10.34 5.93
CA TYR A 90 2.10 -9.89 4.70
C TYR A 90 1.12 -9.79 3.53
N SER A 91 1.53 -9.09 2.48
CA SER A 91 0.70 -8.90 1.29
C SER A 91 0.39 -10.24 0.62
N GLY A 92 -0.88 -10.46 0.26
CA GLY A 92 -1.36 -11.71 -0.33
C GLY A 92 -1.68 -12.82 0.69
N GLN A 93 -1.44 -12.60 1.99
CA GLN A 93 -1.84 -13.56 3.01
C GLN A 93 -3.36 -13.62 3.15
N VAL A 94 -3.91 -14.83 3.11
CA VAL A 94 -5.33 -15.06 3.35
C VAL A 94 -5.63 -14.84 4.84
N LEU A 95 -6.49 -13.87 5.13
CA LEU A 95 -6.89 -13.54 6.51
C LEU A 95 -8.18 -14.26 6.90
N VAL A 96 -9.17 -14.21 6.01
CA VAL A 96 -10.52 -14.76 6.21
C VAL A 96 -11.05 -15.25 4.88
N VAL A 97 -11.79 -16.35 4.88
CA VAL A 97 -12.44 -16.95 3.70
C VAL A 97 -13.94 -16.99 3.94
N LEU A 98 -14.70 -16.52 2.94
CA LEU A 98 -16.14 -16.66 2.90
C LEU A 98 -16.54 -18.06 2.45
N GLU A 99 -17.72 -18.50 2.88
CA GLU A 99 -18.38 -19.69 2.35
C GLU A 99 -18.61 -19.50 0.84
N ASN A 100 -18.12 -20.43 0.02
CA ASN A 100 -18.11 -20.30 -1.44
C ASN A 100 -18.55 -21.58 -2.17
N SER A 101 -19.42 -22.37 -1.54
CA SER A 101 -19.87 -23.67 -2.06
C SER A 101 -20.66 -23.54 -3.36
N GLU A 102 -21.43 -22.46 -3.53
CA GLU A 102 -22.19 -22.20 -4.76
C GLU A 102 -21.27 -21.84 -5.93
N GLU A 103 -20.25 -21.00 -5.68
CA GLU A 103 -19.25 -20.63 -6.67
C GLU A 103 -18.43 -21.84 -7.13
N ILE A 104 -18.06 -22.72 -6.19
CA ILE A 104 -17.37 -23.98 -6.53
C ILE A 104 -18.26 -24.87 -7.42
N ALA A 105 -19.56 -24.97 -7.11
CA ALA A 105 -20.49 -25.74 -7.93
C ALA A 105 -20.65 -25.13 -9.35
N GLN A 106 -20.70 -23.80 -9.45
CA GLN A 106 -20.76 -23.10 -10.73
C GLN A 106 -19.50 -23.33 -11.57
N ILE A 107 -18.31 -23.29 -10.95
CA ILE A 107 -17.04 -23.60 -11.62
C ILE A 107 -17.07 -25.04 -12.16
N ALA A 108 -17.47 -26.01 -11.33
CA ALA A 108 -17.56 -27.42 -11.76
C ALA A 108 -18.54 -27.61 -12.93
N GLN A 109 -19.68 -26.92 -12.90
CA GLN A 109 -20.65 -26.94 -14.00
C GLN A 109 -20.09 -26.32 -15.29
N ALA A 110 -19.34 -25.22 -15.17
CA ALA A 110 -18.71 -24.56 -16.30
C ALA A 110 -17.60 -25.44 -16.92
N GLU A 111 -16.78 -26.09 -16.09
CA GLU A 111 -15.75 -27.03 -16.53
C GLU A 111 -16.34 -28.25 -17.25
N ALA A 112 -17.44 -28.82 -16.73
CA ALA A 112 -18.14 -29.92 -17.40
C ALA A 112 -18.72 -29.50 -18.76
N THR A 113 -19.24 -28.28 -18.85
CA THR A 113 -19.75 -27.72 -20.11
C THR A 113 -18.62 -27.51 -21.12
N LEU A 114 -17.49 -26.96 -20.68
CA LEU A 114 -16.29 -26.81 -21.50
C LEU A 114 -15.80 -28.16 -22.03
N ALA A 115 -15.72 -29.19 -21.19
CA ALA A 115 -15.29 -30.53 -21.59
C ALA A 115 -16.22 -31.15 -22.65
N LYS A 116 -17.55 -30.99 -22.46
CA LYS A 116 -18.55 -31.44 -23.45
C LYS A 116 -18.37 -30.74 -24.80
N ASP A 117 -18.19 -29.43 -24.79
CA ASP A 117 -18.05 -28.65 -26.02
C ASP A 117 -16.72 -28.95 -26.72
N GLN A 118 -15.64 -29.17 -25.97
CA GLN A 118 -14.37 -29.64 -26.52
C GLN A 118 -14.49 -31.03 -27.16
N ALA A 119 -15.21 -31.96 -26.53
CA ALA A 119 -15.47 -33.28 -27.09
C ALA A 119 -16.29 -33.18 -28.39
N LYS A 120 -17.34 -32.35 -28.41
CA LYS A 120 -18.14 -32.08 -29.60
C LYS A 120 -17.32 -31.43 -30.71
N LEU A 121 -16.46 -30.48 -30.38
CA LEU A 121 -15.55 -29.87 -31.35
C LEU A 121 -14.57 -30.90 -31.92
N ALA A 122 -14.04 -31.79 -31.09
CA ALA A 122 -13.15 -32.85 -31.54
C ALA A 122 -13.86 -33.84 -32.47
N GLU A 123 -15.10 -34.20 -32.16
CA GLU A 123 -15.96 -35.01 -33.03
C GLU A 123 -16.20 -34.33 -34.38
N LEU A 124 -16.61 -33.05 -34.38
CA LEU A 124 -16.84 -32.28 -35.59
C LEU A 124 -15.56 -32.12 -36.43
N LYS A 125 -14.40 -31.93 -35.78
CA LYS A 125 -13.09 -31.83 -36.46
C LYS A 125 -12.63 -33.15 -37.06
N LYS A 126 -12.97 -34.28 -36.46
CA LYS A 126 -12.69 -35.61 -37.05
C LYS A 126 -13.47 -35.83 -38.35
N GLY A 127 -14.54 -35.06 -38.58
CA GLY A 127 -15.35 -35.13 -39.80
C GLY A 127 -16.17 -36.41 -39.87
N VAL A 128 -16.63 -36.74 -41.08
CA VAL A 128 -17.44 -37.94 -41.32
C VAL A 128 -16.53 -39.18 -41.21
N ARG A 129 -16.97 -40.17 -40.44
CA ARG A 129 -16.27 -41.44 -40.28
C ARG A 129 -16.19 -42.18 -41.62
N LEU A 130 -15.06 -42.83 -41.90
CA LEU A 130 -14.83 -43.56 -43.16
C LEU A 130 -15.88 -44.64 -43.41
N GLU A 131 -16.39 -45.27 -42.36
CA GLU A 131 -17.45 -46.27 -42.43
C GLU A 131 -18.76 -45.67 -42.93
N GLU A 132 -19.05 -44.43 -42.52
CA GLU A 132 -20.26 -43.73 -42.94
C GLU A 132 -20.16 -43.30 -44.40
N ILE A 133 -18.98 -42.89 -44.86
CA ILE A 133 -18.72 -42.64 -46.28
C ILE A 133 -18.93 -43.92 -47.11
N GLN A 134 -18.34 -45.05 -46.70
CA GLN A 134 -18.50 -46.33 -47.41
C GLN A 134 -19.96 -46.79 -47.48
N VAL A 135 -20.73 -46.64 -46.40
CA VAL A 135 -22.17 -46.98 -46.41
C VAL A 135 -22.92 -46.10 -47.40
N GLN A 136 -22.59 -44.80 -47.48
CA GLN A 136 -23.23 -43.92 -48.45
C GLN A 136 -22.78 -44.20 -49.88
N GLU A 137 -21.51 -44.56 -50.12
CA GLU A 137 -21.02 -45.01 -51.43
C GLU A 137 -21.77 -46.26 -51.89
N VAL A 138 -21.92 -47.27 -51.02
CA VAL A 138 -22.68 -48.49 -51.34
C VAL A 138 -24.15 -48.17 -51.65
N LYS A 139 -24.76 -47.19 -50.97
CA LYS A 139 -26.12 -46.73 -51.31
C LYS A 139 -26.19 -46.08 -52.68
N VAL A 140 -25.20 -45.28 -53.06
CA VAL A 140 -25.12 -44.68 -54.40
C VAL A 140 -24.97 -45.78 -55.45
N THR A 141 -24.04 -46.72 -55.27
CA THR A 141 -23.85 -47.84 -56.19
C THR A 141 -25.10 -48.70 -56.34
N ASN A 142 -25.81 -48.99 -55.25
CA ASN A 142 -27.07 -49.73 -55.31
C ASN A 142 -28.18 -48.93 -56.03
N ALA A 143 -28.23 -47.61 -55.84
CA ALA A 143 -29.19 -46.76 -56.52
C ALA A 143 -28.90 -46.65 -58.03
N GLU A 144 -27.62 -46.58 -58.41
CA GLU A 144 -27.16 -46.63 -59.80
C GLU A 144 -27.53 -47.96 -60.47
N ALA A 145 -27.27 -49.08 -59.81
CA ALA A 145 -27.64 -50.40 -60.31
C ALA A 145 -29.17 -50.54 -60.47
N ALA A 146 -29.94 -50.03 -59.51
CA ALA A 146 -31.41 -50.03 -59.60
C ALA A 146 -31.93 -49.14 -60.73
N LEU A 147 -31.27 -48.02 -61.01
CA LEU A 147 -31.58 -47.15 -62.14
C LEU A 147 -31.28 -47.85 -63.46
N GLU A 148 -30.11 -48.49 -63.60
CA GLU A 148 -29.74 -49.23 -64.80
C GLU A 148 -30.71 -50.37 -65.10
N ASP A 149 -31.10 -51.13 -64.07
CA ASP A 149 -32.12 -52.19 -64.21
C ASP A 149 -33.49 -51.63 -64.63
N ALA A 150 -33.87 -50.45 -64.13
CA ALA A 150 -35.11 -49.79 -64.53
C ALA A 150 -35.06 -49.29 -65.98
N GLU A 151 -33.92 -48.74 -66.42
CA GLU A 151 -33.71 -48.33 -67.82
C GLU A 151 -33.73 -49.53 -68.78
N ARG A 152 -33.08 -50.64 -68.41
CA ARG A 152 -33.12 -51.89 -69.18
C ARG A 152 -34.55 -52.40 -69.32
N LYS A 153 -35.31 -52.46 -68.23
CA LYS A 153 -36.73 -52.86 -68.25
C LYS A 153 -37.57 -51.95 -69.14
N LEU A 154 -37.34 -50.64 -69.12
CA LEU A 154 -38.05 -49.69 -69.97
C LEU A 154 -37.75 -49.94 -71.46
N ILE A 155 -36.49 -50.22 -71.82
CA ILE A 155 -36.10 -50.55 -73.19
C ILE A 155 -36.76 -51.86 -73.65
N ASP A 156 -36.77 -52.88 -72.79
CA ASP A 156 -37.40 -54.16 -73.09
C ASP A 156 -38.92 -54.01 -73.27
N GLU A 157 -39.61 -53.25 -72.40
CA GLU A 157 -41.04 -52.93 -72.57
C GLU A 157 -41.32 -52.15 -73.87
N LEU A 158 -40.47 -51.19 -74.22
CA LEU A 158 -40.60 -50.45 -75.49
C LEU A 158 -40.46 -51.37 -76.70
N ARG A 159 -39.51 -52.30 -76.67
CA ARG A 159 -39.31 -53.30 -77.73
C ARG A 159 -40.51 -54.26 -77.84
N ASP A 160 -41.00 -54.75 -76.70
CA ASP A 160 -42.19 -55.59 -76.64
C ASP A 160 -43.44 -54.87 -77.16
N ALA A 161 -43.61 -53.59 -76.84
CA ALA A 161 -44.70 -52.78 -77.35
C ALA A 161 -44.61 -52.60 -78.88
N TYR A 162 -43.41 -52.36 -79.41
CA TYR A 162 -43.18 -52.23 -80.86
C TYR A 162 -43.46 -53.52 -81.62
N THR A 163 -42.95 -54.66 -81.14
CA THR A 163 -43.17 -55.97 -81.78
C THR A 163 -44.65 -56.34 -81.78
N LYS A 164 -45.35 -56.18 -80.65
CA LYS A 164 -46.80 -56.40 -80.56
C LYS A 164 -47.60 -55.48 -81.50
N ALA A 165 -47.19 -54.23 -81.66
CA ALA A 165 -47.83 -53.30 -82.57
C ALA A 165 -47.63 -53.71 -84.04
N ASP A 166 -46.42 -54.13 -84.43
CA ASP A 166 -46.10 -54.59 -85.79
C ASP A 166 -46.87 -55.88 -86.14
N ASP A 167 -46.88 -56.86 -85.23
CA ASP A 167 -47.65 -58.10 -85.38
C ASP A 167 -49.16 -57.83 -85.57
N ALA A 168 -49.71 -56.86 -84.83
CA ALA A 168 -51.12 -56.50 -84.93
C ALA A 168 -51.47 -55.80 -86.26
N VAL A 169 -50.54 -55.05 -86.85
CA VAL A 169 -50.72 -54.45 -88.18
C VAL A 169 -50.66 -55.52 -89.26
N ARG A 170 -49.69 -56.43 -89.15
CA ARG A 170 -49.46 -57.47 -90.16
C ARG A 170 -50.57 -58.51 -90.21
N ASN A 171 -51.09 -58.94 -89.06
CA ASN A 171 -52.19 -59.90 -88.96
C ASN A 171 -53.56 -59.33 -89.37
N LYS A 172 -53.69 -58.00 -89.53
CA LYS A 172 -54.91 -57.34 -90.03
C LYS A 172 -54.90 -57.12 -91.55
N ALA A 173 -53.77 -57.36 -92.21
CA ALA A 173 -53.57 -57.09 -93.63
C ALA A 173 -53.68 -58.35 -94.53
N ASP A 174 -53.66 -59.55 -93.93
CA ASP A 174 -54.03 -60.84 -94.54
C ASP A 174 -55.49 -61.20 -94.23
#